data_AF-S4RVY1-F1
#
_entry.id   AF-S4RVY1-F1
#
_cell.length_a   1.000
_cell.length_b   1.000
_cell.length_c   1.000
_cell.angle_alpha   90.00
_cell.angle_beta   90.00
_cell.angle_gamma   90.00
#
_symmetry.space_group_name_H-M   'P 1'
#
loop_
_entity.id
_entity.type
_entity.pdbx_description
1 polymer ?
#
loop_
_entity_poly.entity_id
_entity_poly.type
_entity_poly.pdbx_seq_one_letter_code
_entity_poly.pdbx_strand_id
1 'polypeptide(L)'
;ERKAAKDVSATPSEHLTVDLLHSKKAQNLYSTLKYKKDYEENKAMGFSIVTDTPERKRTKRAQDQISEVKYHKEWEKMKNVCHLDNTSRDVEHAAKVSKMVSKILYKEKYEDMKEHFQLPPDAPEFVHALKNSALYSKNAYKAEYEDEKTTFFPYADSPELRRVASAQKIFSDIQYKQKGHAPYTSVADTPDVRQAKKNFLQGSDNLYKKEYEKNKTK
;
A
#
# COMPACT_ATOMS: atom_id res chain seq x y z
N GLU A 1 20.28 32.91 1.47
CA GLU A 1 19.26 32.74 2.52
C GLU A 1 19.37 33.88 3.54
N ARG A 2 18.32 34.69 3.72
CA ARG A 2 18.19 35.63 4.83
C ARG A 2 16.86 35.32 5.50
N LYS A 3 16.92 34.79 6.73
CA LYS A 3 15.75 34.37 7.49
C LYS A 3 14.89 35.59 7.83
N ALA A 4 13.64 35.59 7.38
CA ALA A 4 12.63 36.55 7.79
C ALA A 4 12.37 36.37 9.30
N ALA A 5 12.75 37.38 10.09
CA ALA A 5 12.35 37.47 11.48
C ALA A 5 10.83 37.66 11.51
N LYS A 6 10.10 36.66 12.02
CA LYS A 6 8.70 36.84 12.39
C LYS A 6 8.68 37.84 13.54
N ASP A 7 8.21 39.05 13.29
CA ASP A 7 7.85 39.99 14.34
C ASP A 7 6.86 39.30 15.27
N VAL A 8 7.33 38.96 16.47
CA VAL A 8 6.48 38.48 17.56
C VAL A 8 5.67 39.69 18.00
N SER A 9 4.53 39.91 17.36
CA SER A 9 3.54 40.88 17.81
C SER A 9 3.08 40.43 19.18
N ALA A 10 3.62 41.06 20.22
CA ALA A 10 3.20 40.89 21.60
C ALA A 10 1.66 41.00 21.64
N THR A 11 1.01 39.89 22.01
CA THR A 11 -0.43 39.89 22.32
C THR A 11 -0.64 40.93 23.42
N PRO A 12 -1.35 42.04 23.18
CA PRO A 12 -1.59 43.02 24.23
C PRO A 12 -2.44 42.33 25.30
N SER A 13 -1.91 42.26 26.52
CA SER A 13 -2.68 41.97 27.74
C SER A 13 -4.09 42.57 27.65
N GLU A 14 -5.12 41.76 27.85
CA GLU A 14 -6.54 42.11 27.71
C GLU A 14 -6.99 43.26 28.64
N HIS A 15 -6.14 43.67 29.58
CA HIS A 15 -6.36 44.79 30.49
C HIS A 15 -5.39 45.93 30.18
N LEU A 16 -5.67 46.67 29.10
CA LEU A 16 -5.02 47.96 28.91
C LEU A 16 -5.56 48.89 29.99
N THR A 17 -4.67 49.47 30.82
CA THR A 17 -5.05 50.50 31.78
C THR A 17 -5.79 51.63 31.06
N VAL A 18 -6.72 52.29 31.75
CA VAL A 18 -7.56 53.37 31.19
C VAL A 18 -6.69 54.41 30.46
N ASP A 19 -5.53 54.75 31.01
CA ASP A 19 -4.56 55.68 30.43
C ASP A 19 -3.93 55.16 29.13
N LEU A 20 -3.61 53.87 29.07
CA LEU A 20 -3.04 53.27 27.86
C LEU A 20 -4.09 53.15 26.74
N LEU A 21 -5.35 52.92 27.10
CA LEU A 21 -6.48 52.95 26.17
C LEU A 21 -6.73 54.38 25.64
N HIS A 22 -6.71 55.39 26.52
CA HIS A 22 -6.77 56.79 26.12
C HIS A 22 -5.59 57.21 25.25
N SER A 23 -4.37 56.81 25.61
CA SER A 23 -3.16 57.08 24.84
C SER A 23 -3.23 56.47 23.44
N LYS A 24 -3.64 55.20 23.32
CA LYS A 24 -3.88 54.56 22.01
C LYS A 24 -4.98 55.27 21.22
N LYS A 25 -6.09 55.68 21.86
CA LYS A 25 -7.14 56.46 21.20
C LYS A 25 -6.62 57.80 20.69
N ALA A 26 -5.86 58.53 21.49
CA ALA A 26 -5.22 59.78 21.09
C ALA A 26 -4.24 59.57 19.93
N GLN A 27 -3.36 58.58 20.02
CA GLN A 27 -2.46 58.20 18.92
C GLN A 27 -3.22 57.89 17.62
N ASN A 28 -4.38 57.22 17.73
CA ASN A 28 -5.21 56.92 16.58
C ASN A 28 -5.86 58.17 15.97
N LEU A 29 -6.34 59.09 16.81
CA LEU A 29 -6.92 60.36 16.38
C LEU A 29 -5.91 61.23 15.63
N TYR A 30 -4.64 61.21 16.05
CA TYR A 30 -3.58 61.99 15.41
C TYR A 30 -2.87 61.23 14.27
N SER A 31 -3.21 59.96 14.00
CA SER A 31 -2.55 59.15 12.99
C SER A 31 -2.99 59.56 11.58
N THR A 32 -2.05 60.06 10.79
CA THR A 32 -2.28 60.45 9.39
C THR A 32 -2.74 59.29 8.51
N LEU A 33 -2.24 58.08 8.76
CA LEU A 33 -2.63 56.87 8.04
C LEU A 33 -4.09 56.50 8.30
N LYS A 34 -4.55 56.57 9.56
CA LYS A 34 -5.95 56.29 9.92
C LYS A 34 -6.88 57.33 9.34
N TYR A 35 -6.51 58.62 9.46
CA TYR A 35 -7.25 59.72 8.84
C TYR A 35 -7.45 59.52 7.33
N LYS A 36 -6.38 59.16 6.60
CA LYS A 36 -6.46 58.93 5.15
C LYS A 36 -7.36 57.74 4.81
N LYS A 37 -7.27 56.65 5.58
CA LYS A 37 -8.12 55.46 5.42
C LYS A 37 -9.60 55.78 5.65
N ASP A 38 -9.92 56.45 6.77
CA ASP A 38 -11.29 56.83 7.11
C ASP A 38 -11.88 57.79 6.05
N TYR A 39 -11.05 58.67 5.48
CA TYR A 39 -11.46 59.53 4.36
C TYR A 39 -11.77 58.73 3.09
N GLU A 40 -10.95 57.74 2.72
CA GLU A 40 -11.20 56.89 1.55
C GLU A 40 -12.48 56.06 1.70
N GLU A 41 -12.75 55.52 2.89
CA GLU A 41 -13.98 54.78 3.21
C GLU A 41 -15.23 55.68 3.13
N ASN A 42 -15.14 56.89 3.66
CA ASN A 42 -16.29 57.80 3.74
C ASN A 42 -16.48 58.69 2.49
N LYS A 43 -15.48 58.80 1.61
CA LYS A 43 -15.59 59.60 0.37
C LYS A 43 -16.70 59.10 -0.54
N ALA A 44 -17.01 57.81 -0.52
CA ALA A 44 -18.10 57.21 -1.29
C ALA A 44 -19.50 57.41 -0.66
N MET A 45 -19.58 57.76 0.62
CA MET A 45 -20.83 57.78 1.40
C MET A 45 -21.68 59.04 1.20
N GLY A 46 -21.21 60.02 0.43
CA GLY A 46 -21.91 61.28 0.18
C GLY A 46 -22.11 62.13 1.46
N PHE A 47 -22.59 63.36 1.29
CA PHE A 47 -22.89 64.23 2.44
C PHE A 47 -24.26 63.82 3.02
N SER A 48 -24.27 62.99 4.06
CA SER A 48 -25.51 62.71 4.81
C SER A 48 -25.79 63.85 5.81
N ILE A 49 -27.06 64.21 6.00
CA ILE A 49 -27.50 65.18 7.02
C ILE A 49 -26.92 64.73 8.36
N VAL A 50 -26.18 65.62 9.03
CA VAL A 50 -25.46 65.37 10.29
C VAL A 50 -26.34 64.57 11.26
N THR A 51 -26.08 63.27 11.36
CA THR A 51 -26.91 62.32 12.12
C THR A 51 -26.80 62.52 13.63
N ASP A 52 -25.75 63.22 14.05
CA ASP A 52 -25.24 63.26 15.41
C ASP A 52 -25.28 64.67 16.03
N THR A 53 -26.18 65.53 15.54
CA THR A 53 -26.43 66.83 16.21
C THR A 53 -26.86 66.60 17.66
N PRO A 54 -26.41 67.46 18.61
CA PRO A 54 -26.71 67.28 20.03
C PRO A 54 -28.22 67.30 20.29
N GLU A 55 -28.97 68.09 19.53
CA GLU A 55 -30.42 68.14 19.61
C GLU A 55 -31.07 66.81 19.18
N ARG A 56 -30.64 66.22 18.06
CA ARG A 56 -31.14 64.92 17.61
C ARG A 56 -30.81 63.80 18.58
N LYS A 57 -29.67 63.85 19.25
CA LYS A 57 -29.33 62.91 20.34
C LYS A 57 -30.27 63.09 21.53
N ARG A 58 -30.60 64.33 21.91
CA ARG A 58 -31.54 64.64 22.99
C ARG A 58 -32.95 64.13 22.66
N THR A 59 -33.47 64.43 21.47
CA THR A 59 -34.81 63.99 21.06
C THR A 59 -34.90 62.47 20.95
N LYS A 60 -33.87 61.80 20.41
CA LYS A 60 -33.82 60.33 20.36
C LYS A 60 -33.79 59.71 21.77
N ARG A 61 -33.01 60.26 22.70
CA ARG A 61 -33.00 59.78 24.09
C ARG A 61 -34.35 59.97 24.77
N ALA A 62 -34.98 61.12 24.59
CA ALA A 62 -36.32 61.38 25.12
C ALA A 62 -37.36 60.41 24.52
N GLN A 63 -37.31 60.20 23.20
CA GLN A 63 -38.15 59.22 22.52
C GLN A 63 -37.96 57.80 23.06
N ASP A 64 -36.70 57.43 23.33
CA ASP A 64 -36.35 56.12 23.87
C ASP A 64 -36.84 55.93 25.30
N GLN A 65 -36.79 57.00 26.11
CA GLN A 65 -37.32 57.03 27.48
C GLN A 65 -38.85 56.95 27.52
N ILE A 66 -39.54 57.55 26.54
CA ILE A 66 -41.01 57.57 26.47
C ILE A 66 -41.57 56.29 25.82
N SER A 67 -40.75 55.55 25.06
CA SER A 67 -41.20 54.37 24.31
C SER A 67 -41.51 53.19 25.24
N GLU A 68 -42.80 52.86 25.38
CA GLU A 68 -43.29 51.70 26.14
C GLU A 68 -42.73 50.37 25.63
N VAL A 69 -42.56 50.22 24.31
CA VAL A 69 -41.97 49.04 23.68
C VAL A 69 -40.52 48.85 24.14
N LYS A 70 -39.72 49.93 24.18
CA LYS A 70 -38.33 49.85 24.65
C LYS A 70 -38.26 49.58 26.15
N TYR A 71 -39.18 50.15 26.92
CA TYR A 71 -39.29 49.91 28.36
C TYR A 71 -39.57 48.42 28.67
N HIS A 72 -40.48 47.78 27.96
CA HIS A 72 -40.82 46.37 28.19
C HIS A 72 -39.85 45.38 27.52
N LYS A 73 -39.04 45.81 26.55
CA LYS A 73 -38.16 44.92 25.77
C LYS A 73 -37.26 44.03 26.63
N GLU A 74 -36.63 44.59 27.66
CA GLU A 74 -35.71 43.81 28.50
C GLU A 74 -36.48 42.91 29.46
N TRP A 75 -37.61 43.38 29.98
CA TRP A 75 -38.52 42.56 30.78
C TRP A 75 -39.07 41.38 29.97
N GLU A 76 -39.46 41.57 28.71
CA GLU A 76 -39.95 40.49 27.84
C GLU A 76 -38.90 39.42 27.54
N LYS A 77 -37.63 39.81 27.42
CA LYS A 77 -36.54 38.84 27.30
C LYS A 77 -36.36 38.05 28.58
N MET A 78 -36.44 38.73 29.73
CA MET A 78 -36.14 38.15 31.04
C MET A 78 -37.32 37.41 31.67
N LYS A 79 -38.57 37.69 31.28
CA LYS A 79 -39.76 37.08 31.89
C LYS A 79 -39.79 35.55 31.80
N ASN A 80 -39.13 35.00 30.77
CA ASN A 80 -39.02 33.55 30.55
C ASN A 80 -37.70 32.97 31.05
N VAL A 81 -36.76 33.81 31.50
CA VAL A 81 -35.46 33.36 32.04
C VAL A 81 -35.70 32.90 33.46
N CYS A 82 -36.05 31.63 33.60
CA CYS A 82 -36.07 30.96 34.90
C CYS A 82 -34.66 30.42 35.17
N HIS A 83 -34.13 30.68 36.36
CA HIS A 83 -32.91 30.03 36.85
C HIS A 83 -33.23 28.57 37.16
N LEU A 84 -33.17 27.73 36.14
CA LEU A 84 -33.29 26.28 36.27
C LEU A 84 -31.93 25.73 36.65
N ASP A 85 -31.88 25.02 37.78
CA ASP A 85 -30.70 24.24 38.14
C ASP A 85 -30.60 23.05 37.19
N ASN A 86 -29.60 23.09 36.30
CA ASN A 86 -29.36 22.02 35.34
C ASN A 86 -28.99 20.69 36.00
N THR A 87 -28.67 20.69 37.30
CA THR A 87 -28.39 19.50 38.11
C THR A 87 -29.64 18.94 38.81
N SER A 88 -30.79 19.61 38.68
CA SER A 88 -32.04 19.08 39.20
C SER A 88 -32.38 17.74 38.56
N ARG A 89 -32.85 16.79 39.38
CA ARG A 89 -33.18 15.42 38.98
C ARG A 89 -34.12 15.37 37.77
N ASP A 90 -35.11 16.25 37.73
CA ASP A 90 -36.11 16.26 36.66
C ASP A 90 -35.52 16.73 35.33
N VAL A 91 -34.61 17.71 35.37
CA VAL A 91 -33.89 18.21 34.19
C VAL A 91 -32.94 17.14 33.66
N GLU A 92 -32.18 16.49 34.56
CA GLU A 92 -31.31 15.37 34.17
C GLU A 92 -32.09 14.21 33.57
N HIS A 93 -33.23 13.86 34.18
CA HIS A 93 -34.09 12.80 33.69
C HIS A 93 -34.63 13.14 32.30
N ALA A 94 -35.18 14.34 32.11
CA ALA A 94 -35.65 14.80 30.82
C ALA A 94 -34.52 14.78 29.75
N ALA A 95 -33.31 15.19 30.11
CA ALA A 95 -32.16 15.14 29.22
C ALA A 95 -31.77 13.70 28.85
N LYS A 96 -31.79 12.76 29.81
CA LYS A 96 -31.52 11.33 29.57
C LYS A 96 -32.57 10.72 28.65
N VAL A 97 -33.86 10.97 28.91
CA VAL A 97 -34.97 10.48 28.07
C VAL A 97 -34.88 11.06 26.66
N SER A 98 -34.61 12.36 26.54
CA SER A 98 -34.40 13.01 25.23
C SER A 98 -33.28 12.34 24.43
N LYS A 99 -32.15 12.02 25.08
CA LYS A 99 -31.06 11.27 24.44
C LYS A 99 -31.46 9.85 24.04
N MET A 100 -32.26 9.16 24.85
CA MET A 100 -32.74 7.80 24.54
C MET A 100 -33.70 7.77 23.34
N VAL A 101 -34.58 8.77 23.22
CA VAL A 101 -35.58 8.87 22.15
C VAL A 101 -35.00 9.47 20.86
N SER A 102 -33.82 10.10 20.93
CA SER A 102 -33.19 10.71 19.77
C SER A 102 -32.87 9.70 18.67
N LYS A 103 -33.55 9.84 17.54
CA LYS A 103 -33.35 9.01 16.33
C LYS A 103 -31.92 9.13 15.78
N ILE A 104 -31.27 10.28 15.96
CA ILE A 104 -29.90 10.51 15.49
C ILE A 104 -28.94 9.65 16.31
N LEU A 105 -28.99 9.78 17.64
CA LEU A 105 -28.14 9.00 18.55
C LEU A 105 -28.40 7.49 18.42
N TYR A 106 -29.65 7.09 18.15
CA TYR A 106 -29.97 5.70 17.84
C TYR A 106 -29.24 5.18 16.60
N LYS A 107 -29.24 5.96 15.52
CA LYS A 107 -28.58 5.58 14.26
C LYS A 107 -27.06 5.52 14.41
N GLU A 108 -26.46 6.51 15.09
CA GLU A 108 -25.02 6.52 15.37
C GLU A 108 -24.60 5.26 16.12
N LYS A 109 -25.28 4.94 17.23
CA LYS A 109 -25.01 3.71 17.99
C LYS A 109 -25.18 2.44 17.15
N TYR A 110 -26.14 2.42 16.23
CA TYR A 110 -26.35 1.28 15.35
C TYR A 110 -25.18 1.10 14.38
N GLU A 111 -24.69 2.18 13.75
CA GLU A 111 -23.53 2.07 12.85
C GLU A 111 -22.26 1.65 13.62
N ASP A 112 -22.05 2.15 14.84
CA ASP A 112 -20.93 1.73 15.70
C ASP A 112 -21.00 0.21 16.02
N MET A 113 -22.20 -0.29 16.35
CA MET A 113 -22.41 -1.70 16.68
C MET A 113 -22.38 -2.63 15.47
N LYS A 114 -22.78 -2.14 14.29
CA LYS A 114 -22.87 -2.93 13.07
C LYS A 114 -21.53 -3.50 12.62
N GLU A 115 -20.43 -2.76 12.78
CA GLU A 115 -19.09 -3.25 12.47
C GLU A 115 -18.62 -4.36 13.41
N HIS A 116 -19.11 -4.35 14.66
CA HIS A 116 -18.67 -5.23 15.73
C HIS A 116 -19.60 -6.43 15.95
N PHE A 117 -20.72 -6.52 15.22
CA PHE A 117 -21.65 -7.65 15.35
C PHE A 117 -21.11 -8.88 14.63
N GLN A 118 -20.31 -9.66 15.34
CA GLN A 118 -19.87 -10.98 14.88
C GLN A 118 -20.80 -12.05 15.45
N LEU A 119 -21.17 -13.02 14.61
CA LEU A 119 -21.85 -14.23 15.08
C LEU A 119 -20.95 -14.94 16.11
N PRO A 120 -21.53 -15.57 17.14
CA PRO A 120 -20.75 -16.37 18.06
C PRO A 120 -19.99 -17.47 17.29
N PRO A 121 -18.78 -17.85 17.73
CA PRO A 121 -17.96 -18.84 17.02
C PRO A 121 -18.65 -20.22 16.89
N ASP A 122 -19.56 -20.53 17.81
CA ASP A 122 -20.34 -21.77 17.80
C ASP A 122 -21.64 -21.67 17.00
N ALA A 123 -21.88 -20.54 16.30
CA ALA A 123 -23.04 -20.41 15.43
C ALA A 123 -23.03 -21.55 14.39
N PRO A 124 -24.14 -22.30 14.23
CA PRO A 124 -24.18 -23.49 13.39
C PRO A 124 -23.83 -23.17 11.93
N GLU A 125 -24.21 -21.98 11.45
CA GLU A 125 -23.86 -21.48 10.11
C GLU A 125 -22.36 -21.31 9.94
N PHE A 126 -21.68 -20.73 10.93
CA PHE A 126 -20.23 -20.51 10.90
C PHE A 126 -19.47 -21.84 10.94
N VAL A 127 -19.86 -22.74 11.85
CA VAL A 127 -19.29 -24.09 11.94
C VAL A 127 -19.50 -24.88 10.65
N HIS A 128 -20.69 -24.77 10.04
CA HIS A 128 -20.98 -25.43 8.78
C HIS A 128 -20.15 -24.85 7.62
N ALA A 129 -20.01 -23.53 7.55
CA ALA A 129 -19.18 -22.86 6.55
C ALA A 129 -17.71 -23.29 6.64
N LEU A 130 -17.16 -23.35 7.86
CA LEU A 130 -15.79 -23.84 8.09
C LEU A 130 -15.62 -25.29 7.61
N LYS A 131 -16.54 -26.18 8.00
CA LYS A 131 -16.52 -27.59 7.56
C LYS A 131 -16.59 -27.71 6.04
N ASN A 132 -17.50 -26.97 5.41
CA ASN A 132 -17.64 -26.97 3.95
C ASN A 132 -16.37 -26.44 3.28
N SER A 133 -15.76 -25.36 3.79
CA SER A 133 -14.51 -24.84 3.23
C SER A 133 -13.37 -25.86 3.29
N ALA A 134 -13.29 -26.65 4.37
CA ALA A 134 -12.31 -27.71 4.51
C ALA A 134 -12.58 -28.83 3.49
N LEU A 135 -13.85 -29.24 3.34
CA LEU A 135 -14.26 -30.27 2.38
C LEU A 135 -14.00 -29.87 0.92
N TYR A 136 -14.26 -28.62 0.55
CA TYR A 136 -14.05 -28.13 -0.82
C TYR A 136 -12.60 -27.71 -1.12
N SER A 137 -11.74 -27.65 -0.12
CA SER A 137 -10.33 -27.27 -0.31
C SER A 137 -9.58 -28.35 -1.09
N LYS A 138 -9.19 -28.04 -2.32
CA LYS A 138 -8.35 -28.92 -3.16
C LYS A 138 -7.01 -29.25 -2.50
N ASN A 139 -6.47 -28.32 -1.70
CA ASN A 139 -5.21 -28.52 -1.01
C ASN A 139 -5.36 -29.57 0.09
N ALA A 140 -6.44 -29.48 0.88
CA ALA A 140 -6.75 -30.49 1.90
C ALA A 140 -7.00 -31.87 1.24
N TYR A 141 -7.75 -31.90 0.13
CA TYR A 141 -8.01 -33.13 -0.62
C TYR A 141 -6.73 -33.82 -1.13
N LYS A 142 -5.68 -33.06 -1.48
CA LYS A 142 -4.43 -33.60 -2.03
C LYS A 142 -3.34 -33.80 -0.98
N ALA A 143 -3.54 -33.35 0.26
CA ALA A 143 -2.49 -33.34 1.28
C ALA A 143 -1.93 -34.75 1.54
N GLU A 144 -2.81 -35.71 1.83
CA GLU A 144 -2.42 -37.11 2.08
C GLU A 144 -1.68 -37.73 0.89
N TYR A 145 -2.15 -37.46 -0.34
CA TYR A 145 -1.50 -37.95 -1.55
C TYR A 145 -0.08 -37.37 -1.75
N GLU A 146 0.11 -36.08 -1.51
CA GLU A 146 1.44 -35.47 -1.64
C GLU A 146 2.39 -35.96 -0.53
N ASP A 147 1.88 -36.20 0.68
CA ASP A 147 2.66 -36.79 1.79
C ASP A 147 3.11 -38.21 1.43
N GLU A 148 2.19 -39.05 0.93
CA GLU A 148 2.46 -40.44 0.53
C GLU A 148 3.38 -40.55 -0.70
N LYS A 149 3.26 -39.61 -1.64
CA LYS A 149 4.12 -39.55 -2.82
C LYS A 149 5.60 -39.43 -2.46
N THR A 150 5.92 -38.78 -1.33
CA THR A 150 7.31 -38.66 -0.86
C THR A 150 7.83 -39.92 -0.17
N THR A 151 6.95 -40.81 0.28
CA THR A 151 7.31 -42.05 0.98
C THR A 151 7.58 -43.24 0.05
N PHE A 152 7.47 -43.06 -1.27
CA PHE A 152 7.91 -44.06 -2.24
C PHE A 152 9.44 -44.14 -2.25
N PHE A 153 9.98 -45.10 -1.50
CA PHE A 153 11.37 -45.52 -1.63
C PHE A 153 11.46 -46.56 -2.75
N PRO A 154 12.02 -46.24 -3.94
CA PRO A 154 12.36 -47.29 -4.87
C PRO A 154 13.37 -48.18 -4.15
N TYR A 155 13.06 -49.47 -4.04
CA TYR A 155 14.03 -50.47 -3.59
C TYR A 155 15.34 -50.18 -4.33
N ALA A 156 16.44 -49.99 -3.58
CA ALA A 156 17.70 -49.47 -4.13
C ALA A 156 18.24 -50.28 -5.33
N ASP A 157 17.77 -51.52 -5.50
CA ASP A 157 18.07 -52.41 -6.62
C ASP A 157 16.78 -52.99 -7.25
N SER A 158 15.80 -52.14 -7.53
CA SER A 158 14.59 -52.58 -8.26
C SER A 158 14.98 -53.07 -9.67
N PRO A 159 14.29 -54.10 -10.22
CA PRO A 159 14.58 -54.60 -11.56
C PRO A 159 14.51 -53.50 -12.64
N GLU A 160 13.61 -52.53 -12.49
CA GLU A 160 13.48 -51.41 -13.41
C GLU A 160 14.67 -50.44 -13.32
N LEU A 161 15.15 -50.11 -12.12
CA LEU A 161 16.35 -49.29 -11.96
C LEU A 161 17.58 -49.97 -12.58
N ARG A 162 17.71 -51.29 -12.42
CA ARG A 162 18.79 -52.07 -13.03
C ARG A 162 18.71 -52.05 -14.56
N ARG A 163 17.51 -52.17 -15.12
CA ARG A 163 17.26 -52.04 -16.57
C ARG A 163 17.66 -50.65 -17.07
N VAL A 164 17.19 -49.59 -16.42
CA VAL A 164 17.52 -48.20 -16.78
C VAL A 164 19.04 -47.95 -16.69
N ALA A 165 19.69 -48.38 -15.62
CA ALA A 165 21.14 -48.24 -15.47
C ALA A 165 21.91 -49.02 -16.55
N SER A 166 21.45 -50.21 -16.92
CA SER A 166 22.04 -51.00 -18.01
C SER A 166 21.86 -50.32 -19.37
N ALA A 167 20.67 -49.77 -19.64
CA ALA A 167 20.39 -49.02 -20.86
C ALA A 167 21.25 -47.76 -20.94
N GLN A 168 21.34 -46.99 -19.86
CA GLN A 168 22.21 -45.80 -19.78
C GLN A 168 23.68 -46.13 -20.03
N LYS A 169 24.19 -47.26 -19.50
CA LYS A 169 25.54 -47.74 -19.79
C LYS A 169 25.73 -48.02 -21.28
N ILE A 170 24.77 -48.68 -21.92
CA ILE A 170 24.79 -48.97 -23.36
C ILE A 170 24.75 -47.68 -24.20
N PHE A 171 23.92 -46.70 -23.82
CA PHE A 171 23.80 -45.41 -24.51
C PHE A 171 24.96 -44.45 -24.23
N SER A 172 25.80 -44.72 -23.22
CA SER A 172 26.87 -43.81 -22.86
C SER A 172 28.02 -43.85 -23.88
N ASP A 173 28.14 -42.76 -24.64
CA ASP A 173 29.24 -42.53 -25.59
C ASP A 173 30.63 -42.70 -24.96
N ILE A 174 30.76 -42.35 -23.68
CA ILE A 174 32.01 -42.50 -22.92
C ILE A 174 32.40 -43.98 -22.82
N GLN A 175 31.47 -44.88 -22.47
CA GLN A 175 31.76 -46.31 -22.42
C GLN A 175 31.97 -46.92 -23.79
N TYR A 176 31.25 -46.44 -24.82
CA TYR A 176 31.45 -46.88 -26.19
C TYR A 176 32.86 -46.57 -26.69
N LYS A 177 33.34 -45.34 -26.45
CA LYS A 177 34.68 -44.89 -26.87
C LYS A 177 35.81 -45.53 -26.06
N GLN A 178 35.56 -45.87 -24.79
CA GLN A 178 36.55 -46.58 -23.95
C GLN A 178 36.84 -48.01 -24.42
N LYS A 179 35.86 -48.72 -25.00
CA LYS A 179 36.04 -50.12 -25.41
C LYS A 179 36.95 -50.30 -26.63
N GLY A 180 37.36 -49.22 -27.29
CA GLY A 180 38.25 -49.25 -28.45
C GLY A 180 37.62 -49.94 -29.66
N HIS A 181 37.96 -49.48 -30.87
CA HIS A 181 37.65 -50.24 -32.07
C HIS A 181 38.47 -51.54 -32.05
N ALA A 182 37.86 -52.66 -32.47
CA ALA A 182 38.57 -53.94 -32.55
C ALA A 182 39.86 -53.77 -33.37
N PRO A 183 40.99 -54.36 -32.94
CA PRO A 183 42.24 -54.23 -33.68
C PRO A 183 42.04 -54.76 -35.10
N TYR A 184 42.49 -53.99 -36.09
CA TYR A 184 42.39 -54.35 -37.49
C TYR A 184 43.14 -55.68 -37.72
N THR A 185 42.40 -56.75 -38.02
CA THR A 185 42.96 -58.02 -38.45
C THR A 185 43.24 -57.95 -39.95
N SER A 186 44.51 -58.03 -40.36
CA SER A 186 44.85 -58.06 -41.79
C SER A 186 44.24 -59.29 -42.46
N VAL A 187 43.30 -59.07 -43.38
CA VAL A 187 42.71 -60.12 -44.21
C VAL A 187 43.75 -60.60 -45.23
N ALA A 188 43.79 -61.90 -45.53
CA ALA A 188 44.68 -62.44 -46.56
C ALA A 188 44.38 -61.82 -47.93
N ASP A 189 45.41 -61.51 -48.71
CA ASP A 189 45.27 -60.98 -50.07
C ASP A 189 44.43 -61.92 -50.94
N THR A 190 43.53 -61.36 -51.76
CA THR A 190 42.77 -62.13 -52.76
C THR A 190 43.73 -62.80 -53.77
N PRO A 191 43.34 -63.93 -54.39
CA PRO A 191 44.20 -64.64 -55.33
C PRO A 191 44.71 -63.76 -56.48
N ASP A 192 43.90 -62.78 -56.93
CA ASP A 192 44.28 -61.81 -57.97
C ASP A 192 45.40 -60.87 -57.50
N VAL A 193 45.30 -60.33 -56.28
CA VAL A 193 46.35 -59.48 -55.67
C VAL A 193 47.62 -60.30 -55.48
N ARG A 194 47.49 -61.57 -55.10
CA ARG A 194 48.64 -62.48 -54.97
C ARG A 194 49.31 -62.74 -56.33
N GLN A 195 48.52 -62.96 -57.38
CA GLN A 195 49.05 -63.17 -58.73
C GLN A 195 49.70 -61.90 -59.29
N ALA A 196 49.08 -60.74 -59.08
CA ALA A 196 49.64 -59.45 -59.47
C ALA A 196 50.99 -59.18 -58.78
N LYS A 197 51.09 -59.47 -57.47
CA LYS A 197 52.36 -59.39 -56.72
C LYS A 197 53.41 -60.34 -57.30
N LYS A 198 53.06 -61.58 -57.63
CA LYS A 198 53.99 -62.53 -58.26
C LYS A 198 54.47 -62.04 -59.63
N ASN A 199 53.55 -61.61 -60.50
CA ASN A 199 53.88 -61.08 -61.82
C ASN A 199 54.81 -59.85 -61.70
N PHE A 200 54.53 -58.96 -60.75
CA PHE A 200 55.37 -57.80 -60.46
C PHE A 200 56.79 -58.20 -60.05
N LEU A 201 56.93 -59.18 -59.15
CA LEU A 201 58.24 -59.68 -58.73
C LEU A 201 58.99 -60.33 -59.91
N GLN A 202 58.29 -61.07 -60.76
CA GLN A 202 58.87 -61.82 -61.87
C GLN A 202 59.36 -60.92 -63.01
N GLY A 203 58.68 -59.79 -63.26
CA GLY A 203 59.11 -58.77 -64.21
C GLY A 203 60.07 -57.72 -63.63
N SER A 204 60.51 -57.86 -62.38
CA SER A 204 61.39 -56.87 -61.76
C SER A 204 62.84 -57.07 -62.19
N ASP A 205 63.33 -56.18 -63.07
CA ASP A 205 64.73 -56.14 -63.51
C ASP A 205 65.72 -56.11 -62.33
N ASN A 206 65.34 -55.46 -61.23
CA ASN A 206 66.16 -55.38 -60.02
C ASN A 206 66.33 -56.74 -59.35
N LEU A 207 65.28 -57.55 -59.30
CA LEU A 207 65.34 -58.91 -58.78
C LEU A 207 66.11 -59.82 -59.75
N TYR A 208 65.86 -59.68 -61.06
CA TYR A 208 66.58 -60.42 -62.09
C TYR A 208 68.10 -60.17 -62.03
N LYS A 209 68.55 -58.91 -61.92
CA LYS A 209 69.97 -58.57 -61.77
C LYS A 209 70.57 -59.15 -60.49
N LYS A 210 69.86 -59.05 -59.36
CA LYS A 210 70.32 -59.64 -58.08
C LYS A 210 70.49 -61.15 -58.18
N GLU A 211 69.57 -61.84 -58.84
CA GLU A 211 69.62 -63.28 -59.04
C GLU A 211 70.72 -63.68 -60.04
N TYR A 212 70.94 -62.89 -61.09
CA TYR A 212 72.06 -63.03 -62.03
C TYR A 212 73.43 -62.90 -61.34
N GLU A 213 73.64 -61.85 -60.53
CA GLU A 213 74.89 -61.67 -59.78
C GLU A 213 75.13 -62.83 -58.78
N LYS A 214 74.06 -63.34 -58.17
CA LYS A 214 74.12 -64.49 -57.26
C LYS A 214 74.48 -65.80 -57.98
N ASN A 215 74.13 -65.94 -59.26
CA ASN A 215 74.46 -67.11 -60.08
C ASN A 215 75.80 -66.98 -60.79
N LYS A 216 76.33 -65.76 -60.97
CA LYS A 216 77.68 -65.50 -61.52
C LYS A 216 78.80 -65.79 -60.52
N THR A 217 78.47 -65.84 -59.23
CA THR A 217 79.40 -66.11 -58.12
C THR A 217 79.42 -67.59 -57.68
N LYS A 218 78.78 -68.48 -58.45
CA LYS A 218 78.85 -69.94 -58.34
C LYS A 218 79.57 -70.52 -59.55
#